data_AF-A0A6I5RVX9-F1
#
_entry.id   AF-A0A6I5RVX9-F1
#
_cell.length_a   1.000
_cell.length_b   1.000
_cell.length_c   1.000
_cell.angle_alpha   90.00
_cell.angle_beta   90.00
_cell.angle_gamma   90.00
#
_symmetry.space_group_name_H-M   'P 1'
#
loop_
_entity.id
_entity.type
_entity.pdbx_description
1 polymer ?
#
loop_
_entity_poly.entity_id
_entity_poly.type
_entity_poly.pdbx_seq_one_letter_code
_entity_poly.pdbx_strand_id
1 'polypeptide(L)'
;MNRNLSVKLGAIAFLIVLLLVPLLMIGGLIQERQELRDGVVREIAQSSSFSQTLSGPLLVVPYRKIERQWKTPEGGGALYQDVKTVNGHLYFLPETFDLNARIDTELRSRGIYEARLYHAENRISGQFQIPVKLGLGSDFEDYTFDAPFLAVAISDIRGIEKGLKLDLNGQLMDFQPGTGLSWLSAGVHVALPALDSSNEVVLNYAFDLRLPR
;
A
#
# COMPACT_ATOMS: atom_id res chain seq x y z
N MET A 1 52.58 47.54 -39.71
CA MET A 1 51.50 46.94 -38.90
C MET A 1 51.95 45.55 -38.43
N ASN A 2 51.88 45.29 -37.12
CA ASN A 2 52.72 44.32 -36.39
C ASN A 2 52.41 42.83 -36.67
N ARG A 3 52.91 42.28 -37.79
CA ARG A 3 52.82 40.83 -38.14
C ARG A 3 53.21 39.89 -36.98
N ASN A 4 54.25 40.23 -36.24
CA ASN A 4 54.73 39.42 -35.11
C ASN A 4 53.73 39.37 -33.94
N LEU A 5 52.91 40.42 -33.77
CA LEU A 5 51.89 40.46 -32.72
C LEU A 5 50.73 39.54 -33.08
N SER A 6 50.29 39.54 -34.34
CA SER A 6 49.23 38.65 -34.86
C SER A 6 49.61 37.18 -34.75
N VAL A 7 50.86 36.83 -35.06
CA VAL A 7 51.36 35.45 -34.93
C VAL A 7 51.41 34.99 -33.47
N LYS A 8 51.85 35.85 -32.55
CA LYS A 8 51.83 35.55 -31.10
C LYS A 8 50.40 35.36 -30.58
N LEU A 9 49.47 36.22 -30.99
CA LEU A 9 48.04 36.09 -30.64
C LEU A 9 47.43 34.80 -31.20
N GLY A 10 47.75 34.43 -32.44
CA GLY A 10 47.31 33.17 -33.05
C GLY A 10 47.85 31.93 -32.31
N ALA A 11 49.12 31.96 -31.91
CA ALA A 11 49.72 30.88 -31.14
C ALA A 11 49.08 30.70 -29.75
N ILE A 12 48.75 31.81 -29.07
CA ILE A 12 48.04 31.77 -27.78
C ILE A 12 46.61 31.23 -27.97
N ALA A 13 45.87 31.71 -28.97
CA ALA A 13 44.53 31.21 -29.28
C ALA A 13 44.53 29.71 -29.60
N PHE A 14 45.53 29.24 -30.36
CA PHE A 14 45.70 27.82 -30.65
C PHE A 14 45.97 27.00 -29.39
N LEU A 15 46.86 27.46 -28.50
CA LEU A 15 47.13 26.81 -27.21
C LEU A 15 45.88 26.74 -26.32
N ILE A 16 45.06 27.79 -26.31
CA ILE A 16 43.79 27.82 -25.56
C ILE A 16 42.83 26.76 -26.10
N VAL A 17 42.65 26.67 -27.42
CA VAL A 17 41.80 25.64 -28.03
C VAL A 17 42.32 24.23 -27.75
N LEU A 18 43.63 24.04 -27.83
CA LEU A 18 44.28 22.76 -27.56
C LEU A 18 44.10 22.33 -26.09
N LEU A 19 44.07 23.28 -25.15
CA LEU A 19 43.79 23.02 -23.73
C LEU A 19 42.29 22.84 -23.44
N LEU A 20 41.39 23.39 -24.27
CA LEU A 20 39.95 23.24 -24.14
C LEU A 20 39.48 21.80 -24.42
N VAL A 21 40.09 21.12 -25.39
CA VAL A 21 39.77 19.73 -25.73
C VAL A 21 39.86 18.78 -24.53
N PRO A 22 40.99 18.67 -23.81
CA PRO A 22 41.09 17.78 -22.65
C PRO A 22 40.16 18.21 -21.51
N LEU A 23 39.88 19.51 -21.36
CA LEU A 23 38.97 20.02 -20.32
C LEU A 23 37.52 19.56 -20.57
N LEU A 24 37.06 19.61 -21.82
CA LEU A 24 35.75 19.08 -22.22
C LEU A 24 35.68 17.55 -22.07
N MET A 25 36.75 16.83 -22.38
CA MET A 25 36.81 15.37 -22.19
C MET A 25 36.67 14.97 -20.72
N ILE A 26 37.32 15.70 -19.80
CA ILE A 26 37.19 15.45 -18.36
C ILE A 26 35.75 15.74 -17.90
N GLY A 27 35.15 16.83 -18.36
CA GLY A 27 33.76 17.16 -18.06
C GLY A 27 32.79 16.07 -18.52
N GLY A 28 32.95 15.56 -19.74
CA GLY A 28 32.14 14.45 -20.28
C GLY A 28 32.29 13.17 -19.46
N LEU A 29 33.52 12.82 -19.06
CA LEU A 29 33.79 11.61 -18.27
C LEU A 29 33.23 11.69 -16.84
N ILE A 30 33.24 12.88 -16.25
CA ILE A 30 32.59 13.12 -14.94
C ILE A 30 31.08 12.99 -15.07
N GLN A 31 30.49 13.55 -16.13
CA GLN A 31 29.06 13.48 -16.35
C GLN A 31 28.59 12.03 -16.57
N GLU A 32 29.31 11.26 -17.40
CA GLU A 32 29.04 9.83 -17.60
C GLU A 32 29.11 9.03 -16.27
N ARG A 33 30.10 9.33 -15.42
CA ARG A 33 30.22 8.71 -14.08
C ARG A 33 29.05 9.07 -13.15
N GLN A 34 28.58 10.31 -13.19
CA GLN A 34 27.42 10.74 -12.40
C GLN A 34 26.14 10.04 -12.89
N GLU A 35 25.92 10.01 -14.20
CA GLU A 35 24.75 9.34 -14.80
C GLU A 35 24.72 7.84 -14.51
N LEU A 36 25.88 7.16 -14.58
CA LEU A 36 26.02 5.75 -14.19
C LEU A 36 25.71 5.52 -12.71
N ARG A 37 26.25 6.36 -11.82
CA ARG A 37 26.00 6.27 -10.38
C ARG A 37 24.51 6.44 -10.08
N ASP A 38 23.89 7.47 -10.63
CA ASP A 38 22.48 7.77 -10.41
C ASP A 38 21.57 6.67 -10.99
N GLY A 39 21.96 6.10 -12.13
CA GLY A 39 21.32 4.93 -12.72
C GLY A 39 21.35 3.71 -11.80
N VAL A 40 22.54 3.38 -11.25
CA VAL A 40 22.71 2.24 -10.32
C VAL A 40 21.93 2.45 -9.03
N VAL A 41 21.94 3.66 -8.45
CA VAL A 41 21.14 3.98 -7.26
C VAL A 41 19.65 3.81 -7.55
N ARG A 42 19.19 4.27 -8.72
CA ARG A 42 17.79 4.13 -9.13
C ARG A 42 17.39 2.68 -9.38
N GLU A 43 18.27 1.87 -9.96
CA GLU A 43 18.03 0.44 -10.18
C GLU A 43 17.96 -0.33 -8.84
N ILE A 44 18.83 0.01 -7.88
CA ILE A 44 18.76 -0.53 -6.52
C ILE A 44 17.46 -0.09 -5.85
N ALA A 45 17.10 1.19 -5.95
CA ALA A 45 15.87 1.72 -5.36
C ALA A 45 14.60 1.18 -6.01
N GLN A 46 14.62 0.83 -7.30
CA GLN A 46 13.50 0.17 -7.99
C GLN A 46 13.40 -1.32 -7.65
N SER A 47 14.50 -1.94 -7.21
CA SER A 47 14.50 -3.32 -6.69
C SER A 47 13.95 -3.41 -5.27
N SER A 48 14.03 -2.32 -4.48
CA SER A 48 13.32 -2.14 -3.21
C SER A 48 11.93 -1.54 -3.45
N SER A 49 10.95 -1.88 -2.63
CA SER A 49 9.58 -1.34 -2.79
C SER A 49 9.59 0.19 -2.60
N PHE A 50 8.79 0.93 -3.38
CA PHE A 50 8.63 2.38 -3.22
C PHE A 50 8.07 2.75 -1.83
N SER A 51 7.95 4.05 -1.49
CA SER A 51 7.36 4.50 -0.23
C SER A 51 6.03 3.79 0.05
N GLN A 52 5.99 3.00 1.13
CA GLN A 52 4.82 2.24 1.52
C GLN A 52 3.95 3.05 2.45
N THR A 53 2.67 3.20 2.10
CA THR A 53 1.63 3.65 3.03
C THR A 53 0.83 2.43 3.46
N LEU A 54 0.70 2.27 4.77
CA LEU A 54 -0.15 1.26 5.40
C LEU A 54 -1.39 1.96 5.95
N SER A 55 -2.57 1.46 5.57
CA SER A 55 -3.87 1.96 6.04
C SER A 55 -4.74 0.80 6.50
N GLY A 56 -5.40 0.95 7.66
CA GLY A 56 -6.19 -0.11 8.29
C GLY A 56 -5.51 -0.63 9.57
N PRO A 57 -5.91 -1.81 10.08
CA PRO A 57 -6.82 -2.79 9.48
C PRO A 57 -8.30 -2.38 9.55
N LEU A 58 -9.13 -2.96 8.68
CA LEU A 58 -10.57 -2.73 8.61
C LEU A 58 -11.30 -4.08 8.58
N LEU A 59 -12.21 -4.30 9.53
CA LEU A 59 -13.08 -5.47 9.49
C LEU A 59 -14.31 -5.14 8.65
N VAL A 60 -14.59 -5.97 7.65
CA VAL A 60 -15.68 -5.78 6.70
C VAL A 60 -16.67 -6.93 6.83
N VAL A 61 -17.96 -6.61 6.96
CA VAL A 61 -19.05 -7.59 6.96
C VAL A 61 -19.99 -7.25 5.79
N PRO A 62 -19.92 -8.00 4.67
CA PRO A 62 -20.86 -7.81 3.57
C PRO A 62 -22.27 -8.21 4.00
N TYR A 63 -23.26 -7.47 3.54
CA TYR A 63 -24.66 -7.75 3.83
C TYR A 63 -25.54 -7.63 2.59
N ARG A 64 -26.66 -8.33 2.64
CA ARG A 64 -27.79 -8.23 1.72
C ARG A 64 -29.03 -7.88 2.54
N LYS A 65 -29.58 -6.70 2.30
CA LYS A 65 -30.78 -6.20 2.97
C LYS A 65 -32.00 -6.39 2.07
N ILE A 66 -33.09 -6.87 2.65
CA ILE A 66 -34.38 -6.95 1.96
C ILE A 66 -35.17 -5.68 2.29
N GLU A 67 -35.36 -4.80 1.32
CA GLU A 67 -36.24 -3.64 1.45
C GLU A 67 -37.62 -3.95 0.88
N ARG A 68 -38.65 -3.75 1.71
CA ARG A 68 -40.06 -3.93 1.33
C ARG A 68 -40.65 -2.55 1.07
N GLN A 69 -40.92 -2.24 -0.18
CA GLN A 69 -41.58 -0.98 -0.57
C GLN A 69 -43.00 -1.27 -1.03
N TRP A 70 -43.96 -0.56 -0.43
CA TRP A 70 -45.34 -0.58 -0.91
C TRP A 70 -45.46 0.38 -2.08
N LYS A 71 -45.74 -0.16 -3.28
CA LYS A 71 -45.97 0.65 -4.47
C LYS A 71 -47.45 0.62 -4.85
N THR A 72 -47.99 1.80 -5.16
CA THR A 72 -49.29 1.92 -5.82
C THR A 72 -49.07 1.78 -7.33
N PRO A 73 -49.75 0.86 -8.02
CA PRO A 73 -49.68 0.77 -9.48
C PRO A 73 -50.08 2.10 -10.15
N GLU A 74 -49.36 2.51 -11.19
CA GLU A 74 -49.80 3.60 -12.08
C GLU A 74 -51.12 3.17 -12.75
N GLY A 75 -52.24 3.70 -12.23
CA GLY A 75 -53.59 3.28 -12.63
C GLY A 75 -54.57 3.05 -11.47
N GLY A 76 -54.12 3.17 -10.21
CA GLY A 76 -55.04 3.15 -9.04
C GLY A 76 -55.50 1.77 -8.60
N GLY A 77 -54.60 0.77 -8.63
CA GLY A 77 -54.84 -0.58 -8.12
C GLY A 77 -54.45 -0.78 -6.65
N ALA A 78 -54.69 -1.98 -6.13
CA ALA A 78 -54.27 -2.36 -4.78
C ALA A 78 -52.74 -2.26 -4.61
N LEU A 79 -52.30 -1.80 -3.44
CA LEU A 79 -50.89 -1.74 -3.05
C LEU A 79 -50.26 -3.13 -3.19
N TYR A 80 -49.14 -3.25 -3.91
CA TYR A 80 -48.33 -4.47 -3.92
C TYR A 80 -46.99 -4.22 -3.25
N GLN A 81 -46.46 -5.26 -2.61
CA GLN A 81 -45.20 -5.22 -1.91
C GLN A 81 -44.07 -5.56 -2.90
N ASP A 82 -43.30 -4.56 -3.29
CA ASP A 82 -42.09 -4.73 -4.10
C ASP A 82 -40.92 -5.06 -3.16
N VAL A 83 -40.24 -6.18 -3.42
CA VAL A 83 -39.16 -6.70 -2.58
C VAL A 83 -37.85 -6.47 -3.32
N LYS A 84 -37.06 -5.47 -2.87
CA LYS A 84 -35.76 -5.16 -3.45
C LYS A 84 -34.64 -5.65 -2.54
N THR A 85 -33.68 -6.36 -3.10
CA THR A 85 -32.45 -6.72 -2.36
C THR A 85 -31.38 -5.67 -2.61
N VAL A 86 -30.78 -5.13 -1.55
CA VAL A 86 -29.69 -4.16 -1.59
C VAL A 86 -28.45 -4.77 -0.97
N ASN A 87 -27.34 -4.75 -1.71
CA ASN A 87 -26.05 -5.25 -1.21
C ASN A 87 -25.24 -4.08 -0.64
N GLY A 88 -24.52 -4.33 0.46
CA GLY A 88 -23.66 -3.34 1.08
C GLY A 88 -22.58 -3.97 1.96
N HIS A 89 -21.83 -3.12 2.64
CA HIS A 89 -20.76 -3.51 3.55
C HIS A 89 -20.89 -2.73 4.85
N LEU A 90 -20.77 -3.42 5.99
CA LEU A 90 -20.49 -2.80 7.28
C LEU A 90 -18.99 -2.76 7.50
N TYR A 91 -18.52 -1.66 8.09
CA TYR A 91 -17.12 -1.38 8.32
C TYR A 91 -16.89 -1.16 9.81
N PHE A 92 -16.00 -1.95 10.40
CA PHE A 92 -15.62 -1.84 11.80
C PHE A 92 -14.14 -1.47 11.89
N LEU A 93 -13.86 -0.41 12.62
CA LEU A 93 -12.52 0.03 12.95
C LEU A 93 -12.04 -0.67 14.22
N PRO A 94 -10.73 -0.91 14.36
CA PRO A 94 -10.20 -1.45 15.59
C PRO A 94 -10.33 -0.39 16.69
N GLU A 95 -10.63 -0.84 17.91
CA GLU A 95 -10.66 0.02 19.08
C GLU A 95 -9.24 0.34 19.56
N THR A 96 -8.36 -0.66 19.49
CA THR A 96 -6.93 -0.49 19.77
C THR A 96 -6.12 -0.82 18.53
N PHE A 97 -5.10 -0.01 18.28
CA PHE A 97 -4.14 -0.21 17.21
C PHE A 97 -2.74 0.09 17.75
N ASP A 98 -1.95 -0.97 17.89
CA ASP A 98 -0.58 -0.92 18.33
C ASP A 98 0.36 -1.28 17.17
N LEU A 99 1.29 -0.38 16.88
CA LEU A 99 2.31 -0.55 15.84
C LEU A 99 3.68 -0.51 16.48
N ASN A 100 4.39 -1.64 16.45
CA ASN A 100 5.78 -1.75 16.83
C ASN A 100 6.63 -1.89 15.57
N ALA A 101 7.31 -0.80 15.18
CA ALA A 101 8.17 -0.77 14.01
C ALA A 101 9.65 -0.83 14.42
N ARG A 102 10.40 -1.76 13.84
CA ARG A 102 11.85 -1.85 13.92
C ARG A 102 12.43 -1.55 12.54
N ILE A 103 13.33 -0.58 12.50
CA ILE A 103 14.00 -0.17 11.26
C ILE A 103 15.47 -0.53 11.36
N ASP A 104 15.92 -1.38 10.46
CA ASP A 104 17.32 -1.76 10.31
C ASP A 104 17.85 -1.23 8.96
N THR A 105 19.18 -1.05 8.86
CA THR A 105 19.80 -0.56 7.61
C THR A 105 20.84 -1.55 7.11
N GLU A 106 20.83 -1.81 5.82
CA GLU A 106 21.80 -2.69 5.14
C GLU A 106 22.55 -1.88 4.08
N LEU A 107 23.87 -2.05 4.00
CA LEU A 107 24.66 -1.51 2.89
C LEU A 107 24.68 -2.54 1.76
N ARG A 108 24.12 -2.18 0.60
CA ARG A 108 24.14 -3.00 -0.60
C ARG A 108 25.08 -2.40 -1.62
N SER A 109 26.08 -3.17 -2.02
CA SER A 109 27.08 -2.77 -3.01
C SER A 109 26.78 -3.35 -4.39
N ARG A 110 26.95 -2.55 -5.44
CA ARG A 110 27.02 -3.02 -6.83
C ARG A 110 28.24 -2.40 -7.50
N GLY A 111 29.30 -3.20 -7.67
CA GLY A 111 30.60 -2.72 -8.15
C GLY A 111 31.28 -1.84 -7.09
N ILE A 112 31.66 -0.62 -7.47
CA ILE A 112 32.26 0.39 -6.57
C ILE A 112 31.22 1.30 -5.90
N TYR A 113 29.93 1.06 -6.16
CA TYR A 113 28.84 1.89 -5.67
C TYR A 113 28.12 1.21 -4.52
N GLU A 114 27.84 1.97 -3.47
CA GLU A 114 27.10 1.53 -2.30
C GLU A 114 25.80 2.31 -2.17
N ALA A 115 24.73 1.62 -1.79
CA ALA A 115 23.46 2.21 -1.42
C ALA A 115 23.02 1.66 -0.06
N ARG A 116 22.40 2.51 0.76
CA ARG A 116 21.80 2.09 2.03
C ARG A 116 20.35 1.68 1.78
N LEU A 117 20.05 0.42 2.02
CA LEU A 117 18.70 -0.12 2.09
C LEU A 117 18.19 -0.02 3.52
N TYR A 118 16.87 0.15 3.64
CA TYR A 118 16.18 0.20 4.91
C TYR A 118 15.19 -0.96 4.96
N HIS A 119 15.24 -1.74 6.03
CA HIS A 119 14.30 -2.83 6.27
C HIS A 119 13.42 -2.44 7.44
N ALA A 120 12.11 -2.43 7.24
CA ALA A 120 11.15 -2.16 8.30
C ALA A 120 10.41 -3.46 8.66
N GLU A 121 10.63 -3.97 9.87
CA GLU A 121 9.82 -5.02 10.47
C GLU A 121 8.74 -4.36 11.34
N ASN A 122 7.48 -4.55 10.96
CA ASN A 122 6.35 -3.91 11.64
C ASN A 122 5.47 -5.00 12.26
N ARG A 123 5.35 -5.01 13.58
CA ARG A 123 4.36 -5.83 14.26
C ARG A 123 3.14 -4.98 14.58
N ILE A 124 2.01 -5.35 13.99
CA ILE A 124 0.74 -4.66 14.16
C ILE A 124 -0.16 -5.56 14.99
N SER A 125 -0.76 -5.02 16.04
CA SER A 125 -1.70 -5.72 16.89
C SER A 125 -2.80 -4.80 17.36
N GLY A 126 -3.87 -5.39 17.89
CA GLY A 126 -4.96 -4.62 18.44
C GLY A 126 -6.20 -5.46 18.66
N GLN A 127 -7.31 -4.77 18.81
CA GLN A 127 -8.59 -5.38 19.15
C GLN A 127 -9.74 -4.71 18.40
N PHE A 128 -10.63 -5.53 17.85
CA PHE A 128 -11.95 -5.10 17.41
C PHE A 128 -12.96 -5.41 18.52
N GLN A 129 -13.80 -4.44 18.85
CA GLN A 129 -15.02 -4.65 19.63
C GLN A 129 -16.21 -4.49 18.70
N ILE A 130 -16.95 -5.58 18.52
CA ILE A 130 -18.08 -5.65 17.60
C ILE A 130 -19.34 -5.66 18.44
N PRO A 131 -20.20 -4.63 18.32
CA PRO A 131 -21.40 -4.54 19.12
C PRO A 131 -22.40 -5.64 18.77
N VAL A 132 -23.27 -5.96 19.73
CA VAL A 132 -24.42 -6.85 19.55
C VAL A 132 -25.21 -6.46 18.29
N LYS A 133 -25.66 -7.46 17.52
CA LYS A 133 -26.37 -7.26 16.24
C LYS A 133 -25.62 -6.36 15.26
N LEU A 134 -24.28 -6.34 15.31
CA LEU A 134 -23.44 -5.53 14.42
C LEU A 134 -23.77 -4.02 14.48
N GLY A 135 -24.40 -3.57 15.56
CA GLY A 135 -24.83 -2.18 15.75
C GLY A 135 -26.12 -1.80 15.02
N LEU A 136 -26.82 -2.75 14.38
CA LEU A 136 -28.04 -2.49 13.58
C LEU A 136 -29.34 -2.42 14.40
N GLY A 137 -29.32 -2.79 15.67
CA GLY A 137 -30.48 -2.69 16.55
C GLY A 137 -31.68 -3.54 16.10
N SER A 138 -32.83 -2.91 15.85
CA SER A 138 -34.07 -3.57 15.41
C SER A 138 -34.00 -4.08 13.98
N ASP A 139 -33.18 -3.46 13.14
CA ASP A 139 -33.17 -3.70 11.70
C ASP A 139 -32.40 -4.98 11.33
N PHE A 140 -31.69 -5.57 12.30
CA PHE A 140 -30.84 -6.75 12.10
C PHE A 140 -31.53 -7.92 11.38
N GLU A 141 -32.83 -8.14 11.65
CA GLU A 141 -33.61 -9.23 11.06
C GLU A 141 -33.81 -9.10 9.54
N ASP A 142 -33.69 -7.89 8.99
CA ASP A 142 -33.83 -7.65 7.55
C ASP A 142 -32.51 -7.86 6.78
N TYR A 143 -31.42 -8.19 7.48
CA TYR A 143 -30.08 -8.33 6.93
C TYR A 143 -29.63 -9.78 6.91
N THR A 144 -29.13 -10.21 5.76
CA THR A 144 -28.37 -11.45 5.61
C THR A 144 -26.89 -11.11 5.45
N PHE A 145 -26.03 -11.70 6.26
CA PHE A 145 -24.59 -11.45 6.24
C PHE A 145 -23.86 -12.56 5.49
N ASP A 146 -22.88 -12.17 4.68
CA ASP A 146 -21.94 -13.10 4.06
C ASP A 146 -20.66 -13.19 4.93
N ALA A 147 -19.69 -14.01 4.50
CA ALA A 147 -18.47 -14.22 5.27
C ALA A 147 -17.71 -12.90 5.49
N PRO A 148 -17.37 -12.54 6.74
CA PRO A 148 -16.62 -11.33 7.03
C PRO A 148 -15.17 -11.49 6.60
N PHE A 149 -14.49 -10.38 6.36
CA PHE A 149 -13.05 -10.38 6.05
C PHE A 149 -12.34 -9.18 6.66
N LEU A 150 -11.06 -9.35 6.99
CA LEU A 150 -10.18 -8.27 7.41
C LEU A 150 -9.46 -7.72 6.18
N ALA A 151 -9.52 -6.42 5.94
CA ALA A 151 -8.81 -5.74 4.86
C ALA A 151 -7.71 -4.84 5.41
N VAL A 152 -6.55 -4.85 4.76
CA VAL A 152 -5.41 -3.98 5.06
C VAL A 152 -4.92 -3.37 3.77
N ALA A 153 -4.95 -2.03 3.68
CA ALA A 153 -4.46 -1.32 2.52
C ALA A 153 -2.93 -1.12 2.61
N ILE A 154 -2.25 -1.50 1.53
CA ILE A 154 -0.80 -1.39 1.41
C ILE A 154 -0.50 -0.88 0.01
N SER A 155 0.30 0.19 -0.10
CA SER A 155 0.57 0.85 -1.39
C SER A 155 1.17 -0.06 -2.46
N ASP A 156 2.15 -0.90 -2.10
CA ASP A 156 2.74 -1.86 -3.03
C ASP A 156 2.90 -3.24 -2.39
N ILE A 157 1.97 -4.13 -2.74
CA ILE A 157 1.95 -5.50 -2.25
C ILE A 157 3.06 -6.38 -2.86
N ARG A 158 3.74 -5.94 -3.93
CA ARG A 158 4.79 -6.73 -4.59
C ARG A 158 6.02 -6.94 -3.69
N GLY A 159 6.23 -6.03 -2.74
CA GLY A 159 7.33 -6.08 -1.77
C GLY A 159 7.02 -6.87 -0.50
N ILE A 160 5.79 -7.35 -0.31
CA ILE A 160 5.42 -8.11 0.90
C ILE A 160 5.96 -9.53 0.75
N GLU A 161 6.78 -9.98 1.70
CA GLU A 161 7.31 -11.34 1.72
C GLU A 161 6.17 -12.38 1.71
N LYS A 162 6.38 -13.50 1.01
CA LYS A 162 5.43 -14.63 1.02
C LYS A 162 5.29 -15.14 2.46
N GLY A 163 4.07 -15.14 2.99
CA GLY A 163 3.78 -15.67 4.32
C GLY A 163 3.30 -14.65 5.36
N LEU A 164 2.79 -13.49 4.93
CA LEU A 164 2.00 -12.63 5.81
C LEU A 164 0.80 -13.41 6.35
N LYS A 165 0.74 -13.56 7.67
CA LYS A 165 -0.31 -14.29 8.38
C LYS A 165 -0.97 -13.40 9.41
N LEU A 166 -2.28 -13.51 9.49
CA LEU A 166 -3.09 -12.96 10.55
C LEU A 166 -3.18 -13.98 11.68
N ASP A 167 -2.80 -13.59 12.89
CA ASP A 167 -3.23 -14.24 14.11
C ASP A 167 -4.53 -13.57 14.57
N LEU A 168 -5.64 -14.30 14.51
CA LEU A 168 -6.92 -13.86 15.05
C LEU A 168 -7.29 -14.76 16.23
N ASN A 169 -7.30 -14.21 17.45
CA ASN A 169 -7.60 -14.98 18.67
C ASN A 169 -6.79 -16.29 18.81
N GLY A 170 -5.54 -16.33 18.34
CA GLY A 170 -4.67 -17.51 18.36
C GLY A 170 -4.75 -18.39 17.10
N GLN A 171 -5.65 -18.08 16.16
CA GLN A 171 -5.80 -18.82 14.90
C GLN A 171 -5.05 -18.11 13.77
N LEU A 172 -4.07 -18.81 13.19
CA LEU A 172 -3.32 -18.31 12.04
C LEU A 172 -4.11 -18.48 10.73
N MET A 173 -4.18 -17.41 9.96
CA MET A 173 -4.86 -17.36 8.65
C MET A 173 -3.97 -16.64 7.63
N ASP A 174 -3.96 -17.12 6.39
CA ASP A 174 -3.13 -16.56 5.33
C ASP A 174 -3.81 -15.36 4.65
N PHE A 175 -3.04 -14.29 4.42
CA PHE A 175 -3.51 -13.17 3.62
C PHE A 175 -3.56 -13.50 2.13
N GLN A 176 -4.61 -12.99 1.47
CA GLN A 176 -4.82 -13.05 0.04
C GLN A 176 -4.56 -11.67 -0.59
N PRO A 177 -4.01 -11.60 -1.81
CA PRO A 177 -3.84 -10.35 -2.54
C PRO A 177 -5.17 -9.63 -2.81
N GLY A 178 -5.14 -8.30 -2.78
CA GLY A 178 -6.31 -7.44 -2.92
C GLY A 178 -7.02 -7.23 -1.58
N THR A 179 -7.81 -6.18 -1.45
CA THR A 179 -8.52 -5.85 -0.20
C THR A 179 -9.96 -6.38 -0.14
N GLY A 180 -10.48 -6.92 -1.25
CA GLY A 180 -11.90 -7.25 -1.40
C GLY A 180 -12.83 -6.04 -1.57
N LEU A 181 -12.30 -4.80 -1.56
CA LEU A 181 -13.08 -3.57 -1.65
C LEU A 181 -12.83 -2.83 -2.97
N SER A 182 -13.89 -2.42 -3.65
CA SER A 182 -13.80 -1.72 -4.94
C SER A 182 -13.14 -0.34 -4.84
N TRP A 183 -13.32 0.35 -3.72
CA TRP A 183 -12.76 1.68 -3.47
C TRP A 183 -11.32 1.65 -2.94
N LEU A 184 -10.81 0.48 -2.57
CA LEU A 184 -9.49 0.30 -1.94
C LEU A 184 -8.69 -0.78 -2.68
N SER A 185 -8.30 -0.56 -3.92
CA SER A 185 -7.78 -1.65 -4.76
C SER A 185 -6.43 -2.26 -4.33
N ALA A 186 -5.59 -1.51 -3.60
CA ALA A 186 -4.24 -1.94 -3.23
C ALA A 186 -4.18 -2.39 -1.76
N GLY A 187 -3.77 -3.65 -1.54
CA GLY A 187 -3.63 -4.22 -0.22
C GLY A 187 -3.87 -5.73 -0.20
N VAL A 188 -4.19 -6.23 0.99
CA VAL A 188 -4.39 -7.65 1.27
C VAL A 188 -5.63 -7.83 2.14
N HIS A 189 -6.22 -9.03 2.10
CA HIS A 189 -7.35 -9.37 2.96
C HIS A 189 -7.28 -10.80 3.47
N VAL A 190 -8.02 -11.10 4.53
CA VAL A 190 -8.18 -12.44 5.11
C VAL A 190 -9.66 -12.70 5.31
N ALA A 191 -10.18 -13.80 4.77
CA ALA A 191 -11.53 -14.26 5.08
C ALA A 191 -11.57 -14.76 6.54
N LEU A 192 -12.53 -14.26 7.31
CA LEU A 192 -12.70 -14.60 8.72
C LEU A 192 -13.85 -15.60 8.91
N PRO A 193 -13.83 -16.38 10.01
CA PRO A 193 -14.98 -17.18 10.42
C PRO A 193 -16.23 -16.30 10.62
N ALA A 194 -17.42 -16.91 10.48
CA ALA A 194 -18.66 -16.23 10.77
C ALA A 194 -18.68 -15.70 12.22
N LEU A 195 -19.13 -14.47 12.39
CA LEU A 195 -19.22 -13.81 13.68
C LEU A 195 -20.53 -14.16 14.36
N ASP A 196 -20.47 -14.59 15.63
CA ASP A 196 -21.68 -14.70 16.46
C ASP A 196 -22.13 -13.31 16.88
N SER A 197 -23.14 -12.78 16.21
CA SER A 197 -23.68 -11.43 16.43
C SER A 197 -24.71 -11.38 17.57
N SER A 198 -24.96 -12.50 18.26
CA SER A 198 -25.89 -12.57 19.39
C SER A 198 -25.38 -11.82 20.61
N ASN A 199 -24.06 -11.80 20.80
CA ASN A 199 -23.37 -11.12 21.87
C ASN A 199 -22.33 -10.15 21.31
N GLU A 200 -21.79 -9.31 22.18
CA GLU A 200 -20.61 -8.52 21.85
C GLU A 200 -19.42 -9.46 21.61
N VAL A 201 -18.71 -9.23 20.52
CA VAL A 201 -17.56 -10.04 20.13
C VAL A 201 -16.30 -9.20 20.17
N VAL A 202 -15.32 -9.71 20.91
CA VAL A 202 -13.99 -9.15 20.99
C VAL A 202 -13.04 -10.00 20.14
N LEU A 203 -12.41 -9.40 19.15
CA LEU A 203 -11.42 -10.06 18.29
C LEU A 203 -10.06 -9.42 18.48
N ASN A 204 -9.12 -10.17 19.01
CA ASN A 204 -7.72 -9.77 19.04
C ASN A 204 -7.08 -10.14 17.70
N TYR A 205 -6.37 -9.19 17.11
CA TYR A 205 -5.63 -9.42 15.87
C TYR A 205 -4.16 -9.10 16.07
N ALA A 206 -3.29 -9.84 15.39
CA ALA A 206 -1.89 -9.50 15.24
C ALA A 206 -1.36 -10.00 13.90
N PHE A 207 -0.44 -9.26 13.29
CA PHE A 207 0.31 -9.70 12.11
C PHE A 207 1.64 -8.97 11.99
N ASP A 208 2.63 -9.66 11.44
CA ASP A 208 3.97 -9.11 11.19
C ASP A 208 4.12 -8.76 9.71
N LEU A 209 4.39 -7.49 9.43
CA LEU A 209 4.56 -6.94 8.10
C LEU A 209 6.00 -6.46 7.89
N ARG A 210 6.72 -7.16 7.01
CA ARG A 210 8.05 -6.76 6.56
C ARG A 210 7.95 -5.95 5.28
N LEU A 211 8.51 -4.75 5.29
CA LEU A 211 8.51 -3.84 4.16
C LEU A 211 9.97 -3.47 3.80
N PRO A 212 10.42 -3.75 2.56
CA PRO A 212 11.70 -3.25 2.08
C PRO A 212 11.55 -1.78 1.64
N ARG A 213 12.52 -0.93 1.97
CA ARG A 213 12.57 0.49 1.62
C ARG A 213 13.95 0.93 1.12
#